data_AF-A0AAD0NDX7-F1
#
_entry.id   AF-A0AAD0NDX7-F1
#
_cell.length_a   1.000
_cell.length_b   1.000
_cell.length_c   1.000
_cell.angle_alpha   90.00
_cell.angle_beta   90.00
_cell.angle_gamma   90.00
#
_symmetry.space_group_name_H-M   'P 1'
#
loop_
_entity.id
_entity.type
_entity.pdbx_description
1 polymer ?
#
loop_
_entity_poly.entity_id
_entity_poly.type
_entity_poly.pdbx_seq_one_letter_code
_entity_poly.pdbx_strand_id
1 'polypeptide(L)'
;MTSSAEARMPAAALLDDFLAFTLAGEAPAERDGVCAGGAVRWQWLGDGLLAFEPAAADAAARASVLVSAGVHGDETAPIELLSMLVRDLAAGALPLACRLLVVLGNVPAMRAGERYLDDDLNRLFSGRHAQVPASREAPRAAQLEAAASAFFAAAPAGSARWHIDMHTAIRASVFEQFALLPHTGTPPTRAMVEWLGDARIAAVLLHTAKGNTYSHFTAEHCGALACTLELGKVRPFGQNDLTRFAPADRAVRKLVSGGRAEGGATLPRVFTVIDQITKQSDALELFVAADVANFTAFTRGTVLAQDGDYRYTVTHDEERIVFPNPTVKPGLRAGLLVVDTTRDTLAALV
;
A
#
# COMPACT_ATOMS: atom_id res chain seq x y z
N MET A 1 11.24 44.16 -7.68
CA MET A 1 10.28 43.09 -7.32
C MET A 1 10.03 42.25 -8.55
N THR A 2 10.82 41.20 -8.72
CA THR A 2 10.62 40.22 -9.80
C THR A 2 9.41 39.38 -9.43
N SER A 3 8.30 39.63 -10.12
CA SER A 3 7.13 38.77 -10.10
C SER A 3 7.52 37.43 -10.72
N SER A 4 7.80 36.43 -9.89
CA SER A 4 7.85 35.03 -10.33
C SER A 4 6.42 34.64 -10.68
N ALA A 5 6.04 34.82 -11.95
CA ALA A 5 4.89 34.11 -12.50
C ALA A 5 5.26 32.62 -12.43
N GLU A 6 4.78 31.92 -11.40
CA GLU A 6 4.83 30.47 -11.33
C GLU A 6 4.25 29.94 -12.65
N ALA A 7 5.11 29.32 -13.46
CA ALA A 7 4.69 28.69 -14.70
C ALA A 7 3.70 27.59 -14.32
N ARG A 8 2.43 27.74 -14.70
CA ARG A 8 1.40 26.74 -14.44
C ARG A 8 1.31 25.84 -15.66
N MET A 9 1.53 24.53 -15.50
CA MET A 9 1.35 23.59 -16.61
C MET A 9 -0.13 23.36 -16.95
N PRO A 10 -0.44 23.01 -18.22
CA PRO A 10 -1.79 22.62 -18.62
C PRO A 10 -2.27 21.34 -17.89
N ALA A 11 -3.57 21.19 -17.69
CA ALA A 11 -4.18 19.98 -17.12
C ALA A 11 -3.82 18.70 -17.92
N ALA A 12 -3.64 18.82 -19.22
CA ALA A 12 -3.19 17.71 -20.07
C ALA A 12 -1.85 17.13 -19.59
N ALA A 13 -0.90 17.97 -19.18
CA ALA A 13 0.40 17.51 -18.69
C ALA A 13 0.29 16.70 -17.37
N LEU A 14 -0.63 17.10 -16.48
CA LEU A 14 -0.92 16.37 -15.24
C LEU A 14 -1.50 14.97 -15.51
N LEU A 15 -2.43 14.87 -16.46
CA LEU A 15 -3.15 13.63 -16.74
C LEU A 15 -2.39 12.69 -17.68
N ASP A 16 -1.58 13.24 -18.60
CA ASP A 16 -0.76 12.44 -19.51
C ASP A 16 0.43 11.81 -18.80
N ASP A 17 1.02 12.47 -17.81
CA ASP A 17 2.10 11.91 -17.00
C ASP A 17 2.04 12.42 -15.55
N PHE A 18 1.18 11.78 -14.76
CA PHE A 18 0.95 12.14 -13.36
C PHE A 18 2.22 12.06 -12.52
N LEU A 19 3.08 11.08 -12.80
CA LEU A 19 4.36 10.92 -12.13
C LEU A 19 5.30 12.09 -12.44
N ALA A 20 5.56 12.36 -13.73
CA ALA A 20 6.48 13.42 -14.12
C ALA A 20 6.00 14.78 -13.60
N PHE A 21 4.69 15.06 -13.71
CA PHE A 21 4.08 16.26 -13.15
C PHE A 21 4.29 16.35 -11.63
N THR A 22 4.03 15.28 -10.89
CA THR A 22 4.19 15.26 -9.43
C THR A 22 5.65 15.46 -9.02
N LEU A 23 6.60 14.87 -9.73
CA LEU A 23 8.02 15.05 -9.45
C LEU A 23 8.53 16.46 -9.80
N ALA A 24 7.94 17.14 -10.78
CA ALA A 24 8.25 18.55 -11.07
C ALA A 24 7.88 19.48 -9.91
N GLY A 25 6.84 19.13 -9.12
CA GLY A 25 6.43 19.90 -7.95
C GLY A 25 5.71 21.20 -8.26
N GLU A 26 5.11 21.27 -9.45
CA GLU A 26 4.31 22.41 -9.89
C GLU A 26 2.84 22.23 -9.50
N ALA A 27 2.12 23.34 -9.34
CA ALA A 27 0.65 23.32 -9.22
C ALA A 27 0.02 23.45 -10.61
N PRO A 28 -1.03 22.68 -10.93
CA PRO A 28 -1.64 22.73 -12.25
C PRO A 28 -2.43 24.04 -12.42
N ALA A 29 -2.54 24.53 -13.66
CA ALA A 29 -3.33 25.72 -13.96
C ALA A 29 -4.82 25.55 -13.62
N GLU A 30 -5.33 24.35 -13.90
CA GLU A 30 -6.68 23.89 -13.57
C GLU A 30 -6.58 22.82 -12.48
N ARG A 31 -7.43 22.92 -11.47
CA ARG A 31 -7.44 21.97 -10.34
C ARG A 31 -8.55 20.93 -10.44
N ASP A 32 -9.43 21.07 -11.40
CA ASP A 32 -10.51 20.14 -11.69
C ASP A 32 -10.93 20.29 -13.15
N GLY A 33 -11.63 19.27 -13.66
CA GLY A 33 -12.13 19.29 -15.02
C GLY A 33 -12.78 17.98 -15.42
N VAL A 34 -12.95 17.81 -16.73
CA VAL A 34 -13.45 16.58 -17.35
C VAL A 34 -12.45 16.02 -18.34
N CYS A 35 -12.39 14.70 -18.46
CA CYS A 35 -11.57 13.97 -19.42
C CYS A 35 -12.38 12.79 -20.02
N ALA A 36 -11.75 11.94 -20.83
CA ALA A 36 -12.40 10.79 -21.48
C ALA A 36 -13.70 11.16 -22.24
N GLY A 37 -13.66 12.22 -23.05
CA GLY A 37 -14.85 12.69 -23.78
C GLY A 37 -15.99 13.20 -22.90
N GLY A 38 -15.68 13.62 -21.66
CA GLY A 38 -16.67 14.08 -20.68
C GLY A 38 -17.20 12.97 -19.77
N ALA A 39 -16.74 11.72 -19.91
CA ALA A 39 -17.20 10.59 -19.10
C ALA A 39 -16.63 10.57 -17.68
N VAL A 40 -15.50 11.25 -17.44
CA VAL A 40 -14.80 11.24 -16.15
C VAL A 40 -14.53 12.67 -15.69
N ARG A 41 -14.89 12.98 -14.45
CA ARG A 41 -14.47 14.19 -13.74
C ARG A 41 -13.20 13.90 -12.96
N TRP A 42 -12.27 14.84 -12.92
CA TRP A 42 -11.04 14.73 -12.14
C TRP A 42 -10.87 15.96 -11.26
N GLN A 43 -10.16 15.80 -10.14
CA GLN A 43 -9.82 16.87 -9.23
C GLN A 43 -8.44 16.64 -8.62
N TRP A 44 -7.55 17.62 -8.76
CA TRP A 44 -6.27 17.68 -8.08
C TRP A 44 -6.46 18.17 -6.64
N LEU A 45 -6.11 17.33 -5.67
CA LEU A 45 -6.28 17.61 -4.24
C LEU A 45 -4.98 18.09 -3.57
N GLY A 46 -3.86 17.99 -4.27
CA GLY A 46 -2.54 18.32 -3.76
C GLY A 46 -1.45 17.49 -4.45
N ASP A 47 -0.19 17.72 -4.08
CA ASP A 47 0.95 16.97 -4.62
C ASP A 47 0.73 15.46 -4.49
N GLY A 48 0.74 14.75 -5.63
CA GLY A 48 0.52 13.32 -5.68
C GLY A 48 -0.90 12.86 -5.30
N LEU A 49 -1.89 13.75 -5.24
CA LEU A 49 -3.28 13.42 -4.88
C LEU A 49 -4.24 13.80 -6.01
N LEU A 50 -4.84 12.79 -6.64
CA LEU A 50 -5.75 12.98 -7.77
C LEU A 50 -7.01 12.14 -7.57
N ALA A 51 -8.16 12.80 -7.53
CA ALA A 51 -9.47 12.15 -7.42
C ALA A 51 -10.15 12.07 -8.79
N PHE A 52 -10.86 10.98 -9.04
CA PHE A 52 -11.69 10.79 -10.22
C PHE A 52 -13.09 10.32 -9.84
N GLU A 53 -14.08 10.79 -10.58
CA GLU A 53 -15.47 10.35 -10.48
C GLU A 53 -16.09 10.17 -11.86
N PRO A 54 -16.90 9.12 -12.09
CA PRO A 54 -17.65 9.00 -13.34
C PRO A 54 -18.67 10.14 -13.44
N ALA A 55 -18.75 10.80 -14.60
CA ALA A 55 -19.60 11.97 -14.82
C ALA A 55 -21.10 11.65 -14.85
N ALA A 56 -21.47 10.40 -15.17
CA ALA A 56 -22.87 9.96 -15.18
C ALA A 56 -23.47 10.00 -13.76
N ALA A 57 -24.74 10.36 -13.65
CA ALA A 57 -25.43 10.66 -12.39
C ALA A 57 -25.85 9.43 -11.55
N ASP A 58 -25.61 8.20 -12.02
CA ASP A 58 -26.02 6.98 -11.31
C ASP A 58 -25.05 6.69 -10.14
N ALA A 59 -25.13 7.54 -9.12
CA ALA A 59 -24.20 7.66 -8.00
C ALA A 59 -24.55 6.75 -6.81
N ALA A 60 -25.76 6.19 -6.78
CA ALA A 60 -26.19 5.29 -5.71
C ALA A 60 -25.51 3.93 -5.88
N ALA A 61 -24.76 3.48 -4.86
CA ALA A 61 -24.03 2.20 -4.79
C ALA A 61 -22.63 2.12 -5.45
N ARG A 62 -22.00 3.22 -5.86
CA ARG A 62 -20.60 3.17 -6.36
C ARG A 62 -19.61 2.93 -5.22
N ALA A 63 -18.74 1.94 -5.37
CA ALA A 63 -17.60 1.78 -4.47
C ALA A 63 -16.72 3.04 -4.46
N SER A 64 -16.06 3.29 -3.34
CA SER A 64 -14.96 4.27 -3.23
C SER A 64 -13.65 3.50 -3.07
N VAL A 65 -12.73 3.70 -4.02
CA VAL A 65 -11.46 2.97 -4.11
C VAL A 65 -10.33 3.97 -3.95
N LEU A 66 -9.45 3.75 -2.97
CA LEU A 66 -8.18 4.45 -2.83
C LEU A 66 -7.09 3.50 -3.31
N VAL A 67 -6.28 3.93 -4.28
CA VAL A 67 -5.08 3.20 -4.68
C VAL A 67 -3.88 4.09 -4.40
N SER A 68 -2.99 3.63 -3.53
CA SER A 68 -1.78 4.35 -3.16
C SER A 68 -0.53 3.57 -3.59
N ALA A 69 0.50 4.32 -3.95
CA ALA A 69 1.84 3.80 -4.21
C ALA A 69 2.88 4.79 -3.72
N GLY A 70 4.11 4.30 -3.54
CA GLY A 70 5.23 5.17 -3.21
C GLY A 70 5.11 5.82 -1.83
N VAL A 71 4.44 5.16 -0.88
CA VAL A 71 4.55 5.52 0.54
C VAL A 71 6.02 5.45 0.97
N HIS A 72 6.79 4.52 0.39
CA HIS A 72 8.25 4.61 0.32
C HIS A 72 8.68 5.09 -1.07
N GLY A 73 9.61 6.04 -1.13
CA GLY A 73 9.96 6.74 -2.37
C GLY A 73 10.74 5.91 -3.39
N ASP A 74 11.44 4.87 -2.95
CA ASP A 74 12.28 4.00 -3.77
C ASP A 74 11.49 2.87 -4.47
N GLU A 75 10.24 2.63 -4.06
CA GLU A 75 9.38 1.56 -4.56
C GLU A 75 8.67 1.96 -5.85
N THR A 76 9.43 2.01 -6.95
CA THR A 76 9.00 2.72 -8.17
C THR A 76 8.02 1.97 -9.07
N ALA A 77 8.00 0.63 -9.10
CA ALA A 77 7.13 -0.12 -10.03
C ALA A 77 5.63 0.21 -9.82
N PRO A 78 5.10 0.19 -8.58
CA PRO A 78 3.72 0.58 -8.32
C PRO A 78 3.42 2.05 -8.69
N ILE A 79 4.40 2.94 -8.55
CA ILE A 79 4.27 4.35 -8.91
C ILE A 79 4.07 4.51 -10.43
N GLU A 80 4.86 3.78 -11.22
CA GLU A 80 4.73 3.76 -12.69
C GLU A 80 3.37 3.23 -13.13
N LEU A 81 2.90 2.13 -12.52
CA LEU A 81 1.59 1.56 -12.80
C LEU A 81 0.45 2.53 -12.49
N LEU A 82 0.55 3.30 -11.40
CA LEU A 82 -0.44 4.32 -11.06
C LEU A 82 -0.46 5.47 -12.07
N SER A 83 0.71 5.93 -12.53
CA SER A 83 0.79 6.95 -13.57
C SER A 83 0.15 6.47 -14.88
N MET A 84 0.40 5.21 -15.27
CA MET A 84 -0.25 4.59 -16.43
C MET A 84 -1.77 4.48 -16.25
N LEU A 85 -2.24 4.10 -15.06
CA LEU A 85 -3.67 4.02 -14.75
C LEU A 85 -4.34 5.40 -14.89
N VAL A 86 -3.71 6.47 -14.40
CA VAL A 86 -4.20 7.84 -14.57
C VAL A 86 -4.31 8.22 -16.05
N ARG A 87 -3.26 7.96 -16.84
CA ARG A 87 -3.26 8.22 -18.28
C ARG A 87 -4.40 7.48 -19.00
N ASP A 88 -4.57 6.19 -18.70
CA ASP A 88 -5.57 5.36 -19.36
C ASP A 88 -7.00 5.78 -19.01
N LEU A 89 -7.24 6.22 -17.76
CA LEU A 89 -8.51 6.81 -17.35
C LEU A 89 -8.77 8.12 -18.09
N ALA A 90 -7.77 9.01 -18.16
CA ALA A 90 -7.90 10.32 -18.79
C ALA A 90 -8.13 10.22 -20.31
N ALA A 91 -7.47 9.27 -20.96
CA ALA A 91 -7.62 8.96 -22.38
C ALA A 91 -8.92 8.20 -22.71
N GLY A 92 -9.64 7.69 -21.70
CA GLY A 92 -10.83 6.85 -21.88
C GLY A 92 -10.54 5.42 -22.33
N ALA A 93 -9.27 4.98 -22.25
CA ALA A 93 -8.86 3.60 -22.54
C ALA A 93 -9.28 2.63 -21.42
N LEU A 94 -9.42 3.13 -20.19
CA LEU A 94 -9.98 2.42 -19.05
C LEU A 94 -11.29 3.10 -18.61
N PRO A 95 -12.44 2.40 -18.61
CA PRO A 95 -13.66 2.96 -18.06
C PRO A 95 -13.57 3.06 -16.53
N LEU A 96 -14.17 4.10 -15.95
CA LEU A 96 -14.26 4.31 -14.51
C LEU A 96 -15.67 3.97 -14.01
N ALA A 97 -15.79 3.05 -13.06
CA ALA A 97 -17.08 2.65 -12.46
C ALA A 97 -17.19 3.00 -10.96
N CYS A 98 -16.11 3.45 -10.33
CA CYS A 98 -16.04 3.78 -8.91
C CYS A 98 -15.63 5.24 -8.70
N ARG A 99 -15.79 5.74 -7.47
CA ARG A 99 -15.02 6.93 -7.03
C ARG A 99 -13.59 6.47 -6.79
N LEU A 100 -12.60 7.16 -7.34
CA LEU A 100 -11.21 6.78 -7.24
C LEU A 100 -10.39 7.91 -6.62
N LEU A 101 -9.55 7.58 -5.65
CA LEU A 101 -8.46 8.44 -5.19
C LEU A 101 -7.13 7.76 -5.48
N VAL A 102 -6.32 8.39 -6.32
CA VAL A 102 -4.93 7.97 -6.63
C VAL A 102 -3.97 8.77 -5.75
N VAL A 103 -3.05 8.05 -5.10
CA VAL A 103 -2.09 8.63 -4.15
C VAL A 103 -0.66 8.24 -4.51
N LEU A 104 0.20 9.23 -4.73
CA LEU A 104 1.66 9.09 -4.70
C LEU A 104 2.16 9.58 -3.33
N GLY A 105 2.53 8.63 -2.47
CA GLY A 105 2.65 8.82 -1.02
C GLY A 105 3.72 9.81 -0.58
N ASN A 106 5.00 9.52 -0.79
CA ASN A 106 6.13 10.30 -0.29
C ASN A 106 6.93 10.96 -1.43
N VAL A 107 6.33 11.99 -2.05
CA VAL A 107 6.93 12.70 -3.20
C VAL A 107 8.36 13.19 -2.94
N PRO A 108 8.70 13.78 -1.77
CA PRO A 108 10.08 14.16 -1.48
C PRO A 108 11.06 12.97 -1.49
N ALA A 109 10.69 11.83 -0.91
CA ALA A 109 11.53 10.63 -0.93
C ALA A 109 11.65 10.04 -2.35
N MET A 110 10.59 10.09 -3.16
CA MET A 110 10.63 9.69 -4.58
C MET A 110 11.66 10.50 -5.36
N ARG A 111 11.68 11.83 -5.16
CA ARG A 111 12.67 12.72 -5.81
C ARG A 111 14.10 12.41 -5.38
N ALA A 112 14.29 12.00 -4.12
CA ALA A 112 15.59 11.59 -3.61
C ALA A 112 15.99 10.17 -4.07
N GLY A 113 15.04 9.36 -4.56
CA GLY A 113 15.26 7.94 -4.83
C GLY A 113 15.51 7.13 -3.56
N GLU A 114 14.99 7.60 -2.41
CA GLU A 114 15.18 7.00 -1.10
C GLU A 114 13.87 6.42 -0.56
N ARG A 115 13.96 5.45 0.35
CA ARG A 115 12.79 4.87 1.02
C ARG A 115 11.99 5.91 1.79
N TYR A 116 12.68 6.72 2.57
CA TYR A 116 12.19 7.87 3.34
C TYR A 116 13.39 8.76 3.68
N LEU A 117 13.13 10.00 4.08
CA LEU A 117 14.14 11.01 4.37
C LEU A 117 14.55 11.02 5.85
N ASP A 118 13.58 11.03 6.79
CA ASP A 118 13.88 11.02 8.24
C ASP A 118 13.31 9.77 8.94
N ASP A 119 12.02 9.53 8.76
CA ASP A 119 11.32 8.40 9.37
C ASP A 119 10.44 7.67 8.35
N ASP A 120 10.28 6.35 8.53
CA ASP A 120 9.43 5.52 7.66
C ASP A 120 7.97 6.04 7.71
N LEU A 121 7.51 6.64 6.60
CA LEU A 121 6.17 7.20 6.47
C LEU A 121 5.09 6.17 6.81
N ASN A 122 5.28 4.90 6.45
CA ASN A 122 4.34 3.81 6.74
C ASN A 122 4.37 3.33 8.20
N ARG A 123 5.02 4.11 9.08
CA ARG A 123 4.98 3.98 10.54
C ARG A 123 4.39 5.21 11.23
N LEU A 124 4.02 6.25 10.48
CA LEU A 124 3.56 7.53 11.02
C LEU A 124 2.04 7.72 10.95
N PHE A 125 1.30 6.75 10.40
CA PHE A 125 -0.16 6.83 10.35
C PHE A 125 -0.80 6.53 11.71
N SER A 126 -2.13 6.64 11.78
CA SER A 126 -2.94 6.50 13.00
C SER A 126 -2.53 7.51 14.08
N GLY A 127 -2.23 8.76 13.68
CA GLY A 127 -1.83 9.83 14.59
C GLY A 127 -0.38 9.75 15.10
N ARG A 128 0.39 8.73 14.71
CA ARG A 128 1.79 8.56 15.16
C ARG A 128 2.70 9.70 14.69
N HIS A 129 2.39 10.33 13.57
CA HIS A 129 3.08 11.50 13.04
C HIS A 129 3.13 12.68 14.03
N ALA A 130 2.13 12.85 14.89
CA ALA A 130 2.11 13.91 15.91
C ALA A 130 3.21 13.74 16.98
N GLN A 131 3.78 12.55 17.10
CA GLN A 131 4.82 12.22 18.09
C GLN A 131 6.24 12.49 17.57
N VAL A 132 6.39 12.78 16.28
CA VAL A 132 7.66 13.11 15.62
C VAL A 132 7.53 14.43 14.82
N PRO A 133 7.17 15.55 15.47
CA PRO A 133 6.85 16.81 14.77
C PRO A 133 8.03 17.42 13.99
N ALA A 134 9.26 16.97 14.25
CA ALA A 134 10.45 17.38 13.51
C ALA A 134 10.72 16.55 12.23
N SER A 135 10.02 15.43 12.05
CA SER A 135 10.17 14.56 10.88
C SER A 135 9.61 15.23 9.63
N ARG A 136 10.37 15.20 8.53
CA ARG A 136 9.90 15.69 7.22
C ARG A 136 8.69 14.90 6.69
N GLU A 137 8.52 13.65 7.10
CA GLU A 137 7.36 12.82 6.72
C GLU A 137 6.09 13.12 7.51
N ALA A 138 6.20 13.64 8.74
CA ALA A 138 5.05 13.79 9.64
C ALA A 138 3.91 14.66 9.05
N PRO A 139 4.18 15.85 8.44
CA PRO A 139 3.14 16.62 7.78
C PRO A 139 2.49 15.87 6.61
N ARG A 140 3.26 15.05 5.90
CA ARG A 140 2.74 14.26 4.78
C ARG A 140 1.82 13.16 5.26
N ALA A 141 2.14 12.45 6.33
CA ALA A 141 1.25 11.47 6.95
C ALA A 141 -0.10 12.10 7.32
N ALA A 142 -0.08 13.25 8.00
CA ALA A 142 -1.30 13.99 8.36
C ALA A 142 -2.14 14.39 7.14
N GLN A 143 -1.49 14.86 6.07
CA GLN A 143 -2.16 15.22 4.82
C GLN A 143 -2.83 14.00 4.17
N LEU A 144 -2.16 12.84 4.12
CA LEU A 144 -2.69 11.61 3.55
C LEU A 144 -3.84 11.03 4.37
N GLU A 145 -3.78 11.12 5.70
CA GLU A 145 -4.90 10.75 6.59
C GLU A 145 -6.12 11.65 6.36
N ALA A 146 -5.92 12.96 6.27
CA ALA A 146 -6.99 13.92 6.03
C ALA A 146 -7.65 13.70 4.66
N ALA A 147 -6.85 13.48 3.61
CA ALA A 147 -7.36 13.19 2.27
C ALA A 147 -8.18 11.89 2.22
N ALA A 148 -7.67 10.81 2.81
CA ALA A 148 -8.39 9.53 2.87
C ALA A 148 -9.69 9.65 3.68
N SER A 149 -9.65 10.33 4.83
CA SER A 149 -10.83 10.55 5.67
C SER A 149 -11.90 11.33 4.93
N ALA A 150 -11.54 12.44 4.28
CA ALA A 150 -12.48 13.24 3.49
C ALA A 150 -13.06 12.43 2.31
N PHE A 151 -12.22 11.68 1.61
CA PHE A 151 -12.64 10.86 0.46
C PHE A 151 -13.65 9.78 0.85
N PHE A 152 -13.40 9.04 1.94
CA PHE A 152 -14.28 7.97 2.39
C PHE A 152 -15.49 8.47 3.18
N ALA A 153 -15.41 9.62 3.84
CA ALA A 153 -16.58 10.25 4.47
C ALA A 153 -17.61 10.72 3.43
N ALA A 154 -17.15 11.13 2.24
CA ALA A 154 -18.02 11.46 1.11
C ALA A 154 -18.57 10.24 0.35
N ALA A 155 -18.22 9.01 0.75
CA ALA A 155 -18.70 7.80 0.09
C ALA A 155 -20.22 7.64 0.27
N PRO A 156 -20.97 7.24 -0.78
CA PRO A 156 -22.39 6.96 -0.67
C PRO A 156 -22.70 5.96 0.45
N ALA A 157 -23.81 6.14 1.16
CA ALA A 157 -24.21 5.23 2.23
C ALA A 157 -24.31 3.79 1.71
N GLY A 158 -23.73 2.84 2.45
CA GLY A 158 -23.71 1.42 2.08
C GLY A 158 -22.76 1.04 0.94
N SER A 159 -22.00 1.98 0.36
CA SER A 159 -21.00 1.66 -0.65
C SER A 159 -19.77 0.97 -0.07
N ALA A 160 -19.18 0.07 -0.84
CA ALA A 160 -17.92 -0.57 -0.49
C ALA A 160 -16.77 0.44 -0.50
N ARG A 161 -15.89 0.36 0.49
CA ARG A 161 -14.68 1.18 0.62
C ARG A 161 -13.47 0.26 0.47
N TRP A 162 -12.57 0.58 -0.45
CA TRP A 162 -11.37 -0.21 -0.71
C TRP A 162 -10.11 0.65 -0.59
N HIS A 163 -9.05 0.10 -0.02
CA HIS A 163 -7.73 0.70 -0.05
C HIS A 163 -6.67 -0.31 -0.46
N ILE A 164 -6.07 -0.12 -1.63
CA ILE A 164 -4.95 -0.92 -2.11
C ILE A 164 -3.67 -0.08 -2.00
N ASP A 165 -2.83 -0.39 -1.02
CA ASP A 165 -1.54 0.26 -0.79
C ASP A 165 -0.43 -0.60 -1.42
N MET A 166 0.12 -0.18 -2.54
CA MET A 166 1.04 -0.99 -3.35
C MET A 166 2.51 -0.64 -3.10
N HIS A 167 3.25 -1.65 -2.67
CA HIS A 167 4.66 -1.61 -2.27
C HIS A 167 5.48 -2.62 -3.08
N THR A 168 6.80 -2.50 -2.95
CA THR A 168 7.76 -3.52 -3.34
C THR A 168 8.72 -3.81 -2.20
N ALA A 169 9.13 -5.07 -2.07
CA ALA A 169 10.05 -5.49 -1.04
C ALA A 169 11.52 -5.26 -1.44
N ILE A 170 12.35 -4.95 -0.45
CA ILE A 170 13.81 -4.92 -0.60
C ILE A 170 14.38 -6.35 -0.57
N ARG A 171 13.76 -7.25 0.20
CA ARG A 171 14.24 -8.62 0.44
C ARG A 171 13.62 -9.62 -0.52
N ALA A 172 14.35 -10.70 -0.78
CA ALA A 172 13.78 -11.88 -1.41
C ALA A 172 12.67 -12.48 -0.53
N SER A 173 11.78 -13.25 -1.12
CA SER A 173 10.66 -13.90 -0.44
C SER A 173 10.41 -15.28 -1.03
N VAL A 174 10.05 -16.25 -0.20
CA VAL A 174 9.55 -17.56 -0.65
C VAL A 174 8.25 -17.38 -1.44
N PHE A 175 7.42 -16.42 -1.05
CA PHE A 175 6.26 -15.97 -1.82
C PHE A 175 6.61 -14.63 -2.45
N GLU A 176 6.99 -14.62 -3.72
CA GLU A 176 7.46 -13.40 -4.41
C GLU A 176 6.50 -12.22 -4.23
N GLN A 177 5.20 -12.50 -4.34
CA GLN A 177 4.13 -11.54 -4.15
C GLN A 177 3.23 -11.97 -2.99
N PHE A 178 3.06 -11.08 -2.03
CA PHE A 178 2.22 -11.32 -0.86
C PHE A 178 1.49 -10.04 -0.44
N ALA A 179 0.45 -10.18 0.37
CA ALA A 179 -0.29 -9.06 0.93
C ALA A 179 -0.26 -9.10 2.46
N LEU A 180 -0.42 -7.94 3.07
CA LEU A 180 -0.63 -7.78 4.49
C LEU A 180 -2.04 -7.21 4.71
N LEU A 181 -2.82 -7.85 5.58
CA LEU A 181 -4.11 -7.35 6.02
C LEU A 181 -3.98 -6.77 7.43
N PRO A 182 -4.46 -5.53 7.65
CA PRO A 182 -4.39 -4.90 8.96
C PRO A 182 -5.32 -5.59 9.96
N HIS A 183 -4.98 -5.49 11.24
CA HIS A 183 -5.85 -5.97 12.30
C HIS A 183 -7.02 -5.00 12.53
N THR A 184 -8.25 -5.44 12.27
CA THR A 184 -9.50 -4.68 12.54
C THR A 184 -10.39 -5.34 13.59
N GLY A 185 -9.90 -6.39 14.27
CA GLY A 185 -10.69 -7.19 15.21
C GLY A 185 -11.71 -8.14 14.56
N THR A 186 -11.81 -8.18 13.23
CA THR A 186 -12.69 -9.08 12.47
C THR A 186 -11.89 -9.97 11.52
N PRO A 187 -12.38 -11.18 11.19
CA PRO A 187 -11.79 -11.99 10.13
C PRO A 187 -11.75 -11.26 8.78
N PRO A 188 -10.81 -11.61 7.88
CA PRO A 188 -10.79 -11.05 6.54
C PRO A 188 -12.08 -11.43 5.79
N THR A 189 -12.59 -10.50 4.98
CA THR A 189 -13.80 -10.74 4.18
C THR A 189 -13.49 -11.65 3.00
N ARG A 190 -14.48 -12.44 2.57
CA ARG A 190 -14.37 -13.24 1.34
C ARG A 190 -13.97 -12.39 0.13
N ALA A 191 -14.58 -11.22 -0.01
CA ALA A 191 -14.33 -10.30 -1.12
C ALA A 191 -12.84 -9.89 -1.23
N MET A 192 -12.19 -9.58 -0.10
CA MET A 192 -10.77 -9.22 -0.09
C MET A 192 -9.90 -10.42 -0.50
N VAL A 193 -10.16 -11.61 0.06
CA VAL A 193 -9.34 -12.81 -0.22
C VAL A 193 -9.50 -13.28 -1.67
N GLU A 194 -10.71 -13.22 -2.23
CA GLU A 194 -10.98 -13.53 -3.63
C GLU A 194 -10.30 -12.51 -4.56
N TRP A 195 -10.36 -11.22 -4.24
CA TRP A 195 -9.68 -10.18 -5.01
C TRP A 195 -8.15 -10.38 -5.02
N LEU A 196 -7.56 -10.77 -3.88
CA LEU A 196 -6.13 -11.11 -3.80
C LEU A 196 -5.78 -12.34 -4.65
N GLY A 197 -6.68 -13.32 -4.74
CA GLY A 197 -6.54 -14.45 -5.65
C GLY A 197 -6.56 -14.02 -7.13
N ASP A 198 -7.46 -13.13 -7.52
CA ASP A 198 -7.53 -12.55 -8.88
C ASP A 198 -6.26 -11.77 -9.23
N ALA A 199 -5.70 -11.06 -8.25
CA ALA A 199 -4.42 -10.37 -8.33
C ALA A 199 -3.20 -11.32 -8.36
N ARG A 200 -3.42 -12.65 -8.28
CA ARG A 200 -2.40 -13.70 -8.23
C ARG A 200 -1.41 -13.56 -7.06
N ILE A 201 -1.88 -12.98 -5.96
CA ILE A 201 -1.10 -12.90 -4.73
C ILE A 201 -0.97 -14.32 -4.15
N ALA A 202 0.25 -14.75 -3.86
CA ALA A 202 0.52 -16.13 -3.45
C ALA A 202 0.28 -16.36 -1.95
N ALA A 203 0.52 -15.33 -1.13
CA ALA A 203 0.39 -15.40 0.32
C ALA A 203 -0.24 -14.13 0.91
N VAL A 204 -0.96 -14.29 2.00
CA VAL A 204 -1.55 -13.22 2.79
C VAL A 204 -1.10 -13.36 4.22
N LEU A 205 -0.65 -12.26 4.82
CA LEU A 205 -0.25 -12.15 6.21
C LEU A 205 -1.29 -11.35 6.97
N LEU A 206 -1.90 -11.96 7.99
CA LEU A 206 -2.89 -11.33 8.86
C LEU A 206 -2.21 -10.75 10.10
N HIS A 207 -2.35 -9.44 10.30
CA HIS A 207 -1.94 -8.83 11.56
C HIS A 207 -2.91 -9.18 12.69
N THR A 208 -2.35 -9.43 13.88
CA THR A 208 -3.07 -9.72 15.13
C THR A 208 -3.01 -8.56 16.13
N ALA A 209 -2.32 -7.49 15.78
CA ALA A 209 -2.23 -6.26 16.57
C ALA A 209 -2.39 -5.03 15.67
N LYS A 210 -2.84 -3.92 16.27
CA LYS A 210 -2.97 -2.63 15.57
C LYS A 210 -1.61 -2.13 15.09
N GLY A 211 -1.62 -1.47 13.94
CA GLY A 211 -0.42 -0.93 13.29
C GLY A 211 -0.51 0.57 13.06
N ASN A 212 0.57 1.15 12.54
CA ASN A 212 0.62 2.55 12.13
C ASN A 212 0.90 2.67 10.63
N THR A 213 0.39 1.71 9.84
CA THR A 213 0.47 1.72 8.38
C THR A 213 -0.70 2.46 7.78
N TYR A 214 -0.56 2.92 6.53
CA TYR A 214 -1.65 3.62 5.85
C TYR A 214 -2.87 2.72 5.66
N SER A 215 -2.64 1.46 5.28
CA SER A 215 -3.66 0.42 5.17
C SER A 215 -4.42 0.22 6.49
N HIS A 216 -3.71 0.14 7.63
CA HIS A 216 -4.36 0.04 8.94
C HIS A 216 -5.19 1.28 9.27
N PHE A 217 -4.66 2.48 9.05
CA PHE A 217 -5.40 3.73 9.29
C PHE A 217 -6.74 3.71 8.56
N THR A 218 -6.75 3.42 7.25
CA THR A 218 -7.99 3.41 6.47
C THR A 218 -8.94 2.29 6.86
N ALA A 219 -8.43 1.13 7.27
CA ALA A 219 -9.28 0.02 7.72
C ALA A 219 -9.99 0.38 9.03
N GLU A 220 -9.23 0.87 10.01
CA GLU A 220 -9.72 1.22 11.35
C GLU A 220 -10.59 2.47 11.34
N HIS A 221 -10.12 3.56 10.72
CA HIS A 221 -10.77 4.88 10.82
C HIS A 221 -11.79 5.13 9.70
N CYS A 222 -11.60 4.52 8.54
CA CYS A 222 -12.46 4.74 7.37
C CYS A 222 -13.35 3.53 7.05
N GLY A 223 -13.20 2.40 7.74
CA GLY A 223 -13.95 1.16 7.46
C GLY A 223 -13.65 0.60 6.07
N ALA A 224 -12.45 0.81 5.55
CA ALA A 224 -12.05 0.30 4.24
C ALA A 224 -11.62 -1.18 4.30
N LEU A 225 -11.96 -1.93 3.25
CA LEU A 225 -11.28 -3.17 2.91
C LEU A 225 -9.88 -2.82 2.43
N ALA A 226 -8.91 -2.84 3.34
CA ALA A 226 -7.55 -2.37 3.07
C ALA A 226 -6.55 -3.52 3.04
N CYS A 227 -5.57 -3.41 2.14
CA CYS A 227 -4.40 -4.28 2.12
C CYS A 227 -3.15 -3.49 1.72
N THR A 228 -2.00 -3.93 2.23
CA THR A 228 -0.70 -3.57 1.66
C THR A 228 -0.25 -4.72 0.75
N LEU A 229 0.10 -4.44 -0.50
CA LEU A 229 0.64 -5.42 -1.44
C LEU A 229 2.15 -5.28 -1.54
N GLU A 230 2.87 -6.39 -1.46
CA GLU A 230 4.31 -6.47 -1.68
C GLU A 230 4.52 -7.18 -3.01
N LEU A 231 4.75 -6.42 -4.09
CA LEU A 231 4.59 -6.93 -5.46
C LEU A 231 5.88 -7.45 -6.13
N GLY A 232 7.01 -7.43 -5.42
CA GLY A 232 8.29 -7.89 -5.95
C GLY A 232 9.45 -7.08 -5.42
N LYS A 233 10.54 -6.99 -6.19
CA LYS A 233 11.77 -6.31 -5.77
C LYS A 233 11.78 -4.84 -6.18
N VAL A 234 12.29 -3.99 -5.29
CA VAL A 234 12.58 -2.59 -5.57
C VAL A 234 13.57 -2.43 -6.74
N ARG A 235 13.29 -1.50 -7.65
CA ARG A 235 14.20 -1.03 -8.71
C ARG A 235 14.01 0.47 -8.91
N PRO A 236 14.99 1.19 -9.49
CA PRO A 236 14.80 2.58 -9.91
C PRO A 236 13.76 2.72 -11.03
N PHE A 237 13.24 3.94 -11.21
CA PHE A 237 12.35 4.28 -12.33
C PHE A 237 12.95 3.88 -13.68
N GLY A 238 12.10 3.36 -14.58
CA GLY A 238 12.46 2.88 -15.91
C GLY A 238 13.18 1.53 -15.94
N GLN A 239 13.46 0.92 -14.79
CA GLN A 239 14.16 -0.37 -14.69
C GLN A 239 13.27 -1.51 -14.18
N ASN A 240 11.98 -1.24 -13.93
CA ASN A 240 11.03 -2.28 -13.56
C ASN A 240 10.58 -3.09 -14.77
N ASP A 241 10.62 -4.41 -14.64
CA ASP A 241 9.88 -5.29 -15.55
C ASP A 241 8.41 -5.33 -15.11
N LEU A 242 7.61 -4.40 -15.63
CA LEU A 242 6.20 -4.24 -15.29
C LEU A 242 5.35 -5.49 -15.61
N THR A 243 5.84 -6.40 -16.47
CA THR A 243 5.11 -7.63 -16.80
C THR A 243 4.94 -8.57 -15.61
N ARG A 244 5.86 -8.52 -14.64
CA ARG A 244 5.79 -9.27 -13.37
C ARG A 244 4.67 -8.78 -12.46
N PHE A 245 4.24 -7.53 -12.62
CA PHE A 245 3.20 -6.88 -11.82
C PHE A 245 1.84 -6.91 -12.52
N ALA A 246 1.78 -7.38 -13.76
CA ALA A 246 0.59 -7.34 -14.61
C ALA A 246 -0.65 -8.02 -13.99
N PRO A 247 -0.56 -9.12 -13.22
CA PRO A 247 -1.72 -9.67 -12.52
C PRO A 247 -2.33 -8.70 -11.50
N ALA A 248 -1.49 -8.09 -10.65
CA ALA A 248 -1.94 -7.13 -9.65
C ALA A 248 -2.48 -5.85 -10.29
N ASP A 249 -1.79 -5.31 -11.31
CA ASP A 249 -2.27 -4.16 -12.09
C ASP A 249 -3.64 -4.43 -12.74
N ARG A 250 -3.82 -5.60 -13.38
CA ARG A 250 -5.12 -6.00 -13.94
C ARG A 250 -6.21 -6.08 -12.87
N ALA A 251 -5.92 -6.60 -11.68
CA ALA A 251 -6.90 -6.68 -10.61
C ALA A 251 -7.31 -5.30 -10.07
N VAL A 252 -6.36 -4.36 -9.96
CA VAL A 252 -6.65 -2.96 -9.62
C VAL A 252 -7.49 -2.30 -10.71
N ARG A 253 -7.10 -2.44 -11.98
CA ARG A 253 -7.84 -1.87 -13.12
C ARG A 253 -9.27 -2.43 -13.20
N LYS A 254 -9.46 -3.73 -12.97
CA LYS A 254 -10.79 -4.37 -12.89
C LYS A 254 -11.62 -3.80 -11.74
N LEU A 255 -11.02 -3.61 -10.55
CA LEU A 255 -11.70 -3.01 -9.40
C LEU A 255 -12.18 -1.59 -9.73
N VAL A 256 -11.32 -0.78 -10.38
CA VAL A 256 -11.63 0.60 -10.80
C VAL A 256 -12.69 0.65 -11.90
N SER A 257 -12.65 -0.30 -12.84
CA SER A 257 -13.56 -0.35 -13.98
C SER A 257 -14.87 -1.08 -13.71
N GLY A 258 -15.08 -1.61 -12.50
CA GLY A 258 -16.26 -2.42 -12.17
C GLY A 258 -16.30 -3.77 -12.91
N GLY A 259 -15.14 -4.26 -13.36
CA GLY A 259 -15.00 -5.56 -13.99
C GLY A 259 -15.32 -6.68 -13.00
N ARG A 260 -15.92 -7.77 -13.48
CA ARG A 260 -16.22 -8.95 -12.66
C ARG A 260 -14.98 -9.83 -12.52
N ALA A 261 -14.87 -10.49 -11.37
CA ALA A 261 -13.89 -11.55 -11.16
C ALA A 261 -14.01 -12.63 -12.24
N GLU A 262 -12.88 -13.06 -12.78
CA GLU A 262 -12.82 -14.26 -13.63
C GLU A 262 -12.79 -15.44 -12.66
N GLY A 263 -13.97 -15.94 -12.29
CA GLY A 263 -14.09 -17.00 -11.28
C GLY A 263 -13.12 -18.16 -11.51
N GLY A 264 -12.66 -18.78 -10.41
CA GLY A 264 -11.70 -19.89 -10.46
C GLY A 264 -10.24 -19.50 -10.16
N ALA A 265 -9.99 -18.28 -9.68
CA ALA A 265 -8.69 -17.92 -9.12
C ALA A 265 -8.35 -18.78 -7.89
N THR A 266 -7.09 -19.21 -7.80
CA THR A 266 -6.59 -19.90 -6.61
C THR A 266 -6.46 -18.90 -5.47
N LEU A 267 -7.08 -19.19 -4.33
CA LEU A 267 -6.97 -18.36 -3.14
C LEU A 267 -5.54 -18.42 -2.57
N PRO A 268 -5.02 -17.32 -2.00
CA PRO A 268 -3.69 -17.28 -1.41
C PRO A 268 -3.55 -18.21 -0.20
N ARG A 269 -2.32 -18.62 0.10
CA ARG A 269 -1.99 -19.16 1.44
C ARG A 269 -2.15 -18.07 2.47
N VAL A 270 -2.69 -18.39 3.64
CA VAL A 270 -2.88 -17.42 4.71
C VAL A 270 -1.96 -17.75 5.88
N PHE A 271 -1.26 -16.73 6.34
CA PHE A 271 -0.38 -16.77 7.50
C PHE A 271 -0.87 -15.78 8.54
N THR A 272 -0.91 -16.20 9.80
CA THR A 272 -1.27 -15.31 10.92
C THR A 272 -0.02 -14.93 11.70
N VAL A 273 0.13 -13.64 12.01
CA VAL A 273 1.19 -13.16 12.91
C VAL A 273 0.94 -13.67 14.31
N ILE A 274 1.89 -14.42 14.85
CA ILE A 274 1.83 -14.95 16.21
C ILE A 274 2.69 -14.18 17.20
N ASP A 275 3.78 -13.58 16.73
CA ASP A 275 4.68 -12.79 17.56
C ASP A 275 5.56 -11.87 16.69
N GLN A 276 6.36 -11.03 17.36
CA GLN A 276 7.35 -10.17 16.75
C GLN A 276 8.67 -10.16 17.53
N ILE A 277 9.78 -10.05 16.80
CA ILE A 277 11.07 -9.72 17.39
C ILE A 277 11.15 -8.21 17.53
N THR A 278 11.30 -7.71 18.75
CA THR A 278 11.47 -6.27 19.03
C THR A 278 12.91 -6.02 19.44
N LYS A 279 13.57 -5.05 18.79
CA LYS A 279 14.90 -4.61 19.19
C LYS A 279 14.80 -3.84 20.49
N GLN A 280 15.40 -4.34 21.57
CA GLN A 280 15.40 -3.70 22.88
C GLN A 280 16.65 -2.85 23.07
N SER A 281 17.78 -3.26 22.51
CA SER A 281 19.06 -2.56 22.59
C SER A 281 19.89 -2.74 21.31
N ASP A 282 21.07 -2.13 21.27
CA ASP A 282 22.03 -2.35 20.18
C ASP A 282 22.74 -3.71 20.25
N ALA A 283 22.46 -4.52 21.27
CA ALA A 283 22.95 -5.89 21.40
C ALA A 283 22.05 -6.94 20.70
N LEU A 284 21.00 -6.53 19.97
CA LEU A 284 20.17 -7.47 19.22
C LEU A 284 21.00 -8.23 18.18
N GLU A 285 21.02 -9.55 18.33
CA GLU A 285 21.50 -10.50 17.35
C GLU A 285 20.31 -11.26 16.74
N LEU A 286 20.26 -11.33 15.41
CA LEU A 286 19.35 -12.21 14.68
C LEU A 286 20.14 -13.43 14.18
N PHE A 287 19.76 -14.63 14.62
CA PHE A 287 20.41 -15.88 14.24
C PHE A 287 19.85 -16.45 12.93
N VAL A 288 19.76 -15.60 11.92
CA VAL A 288 19.33 -15.93 10.56
C VAL A 288 20.35 -15.37 9.57
N ALA A 289 20.39 -15.91 8.36
CA ALA A 289 21.26 -15.37 7.31
C ALA A 289 20.91 -13.90 7.02
N ALA A 290 21.91 -13.07 6.73
CA ALA A 290 21.71 -11.64 6.47
C ALA A 290 20.79 -11.38 5.27
N ASP A 291 20.77 -12.31 4.31
CA ASP A 291 19.95 -12.32 3.09
C ASP A 291 18.73 -13.25 3.18
N VAL A 292 18.37 -13.71 4.38
CA VAL A 292 17.24 -14.61 4.59
C VAL A 292 15.98 -14.06 3.90
N ALA A 293 15.31 -14.93 3.16
CA ALA A 293 14.09 -14.58 2.44
C ALA A 293 12.91 -14.44 3.41
N ASN A 294 11.98 -13.53 3.11
CA ASN A 294 10.68 -13.51 3.75
C ASN A 294 10.00 -14.89 3.62
N PHE A 295 9.29 -15.28 4.67
CA PHE A 295 8.63 -16.57 4.81
C PHE A 295 9.56 -17.80 4.87
N THR A 296 10.85 -17.61 5.18
CA THR A 296 11.76 -18.72 5.51
C THR A 296 11.27 -19.43 6.76
N ALA A 297 11.16 -20.75 6.68
CA ALA A 297 10.63 -21.61 7.73
C ALA A 297 11.72 -22.07 8.71
N PHE A 298 11.33 -22.17 9.98
CA PHE A 298 12.17 -22.65 11.08
C PHE A 298 11.39 -23.62 11.95
N THR A 299 12.04 -24.69 12.38
CA THR A 299 11.43 -25.74 13.20
C THR A 299 11.44 -25.38 14.68
N ARG A 300 10.51 -25.96 15.45
CA ARG A 300 10.46 -25.87 16.92
C ARG A 300 11.85 -25.99 17.57
N GLY A 301 12.13 -25.11 18.53
CA GLY A 301 13.40 -25.09 19.26
C GLY A 301 14.52 -24.30 18.59
N THR A 302 14.34 -23.85 17.34
CA THR A 302 15.30 -22.96 16.68
C THR A 302 15.30 -21.59 17.36
N VAL A 303 16.48 -21.06 17.66
CA VAL A 303 16.64 -19.73 18.24
C VAL A 303 16.78 -18.74 17.09
N LEU A 304 15.95 -17.69 17.07
CA LEU A 304 15.96 -16.72 15.96
C LEU A 304 16.55 -15.37 16.37
N ALA A 305 16.48 -15.01 17.65
CA ALA A 305 17.00 -13.73 18.12
C ALA A 305 17.42 -13.79 19.59
N GLN A 306 18.37 -12.92 19.96
CA GLN A 306 18.75 -12.64 21.33
C GLN A 306 19.09 -11.15 21.49
N ASP A 307 18.67 -10.54 22.61
CA ASP A 307 18.96 -9.15 22.96
C ASP A 307 19.03 -9.05 24.49
N GLY A 308 20.25 -9.15 25.05
CA GLY A 308 20.43 -9.33 26.49
C GLY A 308 19.75 -10.61 27.00
N ASP A 309 18.80 -10.47 27.92
CA ASP A 309 18.01 -11.58 28.48
C ASP A 309 16.84 -12.00 27.58
N TYR A 310 16.45 -11.16 26.61
CA TYR A 310 15.42 -11.52 25.64
C TYR A 310 15.96 -12.56 24.68
N ARG A 311 15.18 -13.62 24.46
CA ARG A 311 15.49 -14.68 23.48
C ARG A 311 14.21 -15.12 22.80
N TYR A 312 14.21 -15.07 21.47
CA TYR A 312 13.13 -15.65 20.67
C TYR A 312 13.50 -17.07 20.25
N THR A 313 12.70 -18.05 20.67
CA THR A 313 12.83 -19.45 20.28
C THR A 313 11.52 -19.92 19.68
N VAL A 314 11.57 -20.57 18.52
CA VAL A 314 10.41 -21.10 17.81
C VAL A 314 9.65 -22.08 18.70
N THR A 315 8.35 -21.84 18.87
CA THR A 315 7.48 -22.60 19.79
C THR A 315 6.49 -23.53 19.06
N HIS A 316 6.08 -23.17 17.84
CA HIS A 316 5.26 -24.01 16.98
C HIS A 316 6.12 -25.02 16.22
N ASP A 317 5.48 -26.01 15.60
CA ASP A 317 6.21 -27.02 14.80
C ASP A 317 6.96 -26.38 13.63
N GLU A 318 6.35 -25.37 13.00
CA GLU A 318 6.97 -24.51 12.00
C GLU A 318 6.52 -23.05 12.23
N GLU A 319 7.47 -22.14 12.32
CA GLU A 319 7.23 -20.69 12.24
C GLU A 319 8.04 -20.12 11.07
N ARG A 320 7.55 -19.03 10.48
CA ARG A 320 8.22 -18.34 9.36
C ARG A 320 8.54 -16.90 9.71
N ILE A 321 9.74 -16.45 9.36
CA ILE A 321 10.16 -15.06 9.58
C ILE A 321 9.76 -14.16 8.43
N VAL A 322 9.25 -12.96 8.73
CA VAL A 322 8.89 -11.94 7.74
C VAL A 322 9.44 -10.57 8.17
N PHE A 323 9.94 -9.80 7.21
CA PHE A 323 10.61 -8.51 7.39
C PHE A 323 11.74 -8.49 8.44
N PRO A 324 12.72 -9.42 8.38
CA PRO A 324 13.87 -9.38 9.28
C PRO A 324 14.70 -8.10 9.02
N ASN A 325 14.90 -7.30 10.04
CA ASN A 325 15.69 -6.09 9.98
C ASN A 325 16.36 -5.79 11.34
N PRO A 326 17.63 -6.20 11.55
CA PRO A 326 18.35 -5.93 12.79
C PRO A 326 18.77 -4.45 12.93
N THR A 327 18.74 -3.67 11.85
CA THR A 327 19.26 -2.29 11.82
C THR A 327 18.22 -1.25 12.25
N VAL A 328 17.03 -1.67 12.67
CA VAL A 328 16.02 -0.75 13.21
C VAL A 328 16.53 -0.06 14.49
N LYS A 329 15.91 1.06 14.85
CA LYS A 329 16.18 1.74 16.14
C LYS A 329 15.64 0.88 17.30
N PRO A 330 16.25 0.92 18.51
CA PRO A 330 15.67 0.31 19.70
C PRO A 330 14.21 0.76 19.93
N GLY A 331 13.39 -0.16 20.43
CA GLY A 331 11.94 0.00 20.57
C GLY A 331 11.13 -0.33 19.30
N LEU A 332 11.79 -0.61 18.17
CA LEU A 332 11.12 -0.98 16.93
C LEU A 332 11.19 -2.48 16.65
N ARG A 333 10.25 -2.93 15.81
CA ARG A 333 10.15 -4.30 15.36
C ARG A 333 11.27 -4.64 14.37
N ALA A 334 12.02 -5.69 14.68
CA ALA A 334 13.09 -6.27 13.86
C ALA A 334 12.66 -7.53 13.09
N GLY A 335 11.46 -8.07 13.32
CA GLY A 335 10.91 -9.18 12.53
C GLY A 335 9.52 -9.58 12.98
N LEU A 336 8.77 -10.25 12.11
CA LEU A 336 7.49 -10.88 12.41
C LEU A 336 7.63 -12.39 12.30
N LEU A 337 6.93 -13.12 13.18
CA LEU A 337 6.80 -14.56 13.11
C LEU A 337 5.37 -14.93 12.79
N VAL A 338 5.23 -15.85 11.84
CA VAL A 338 3.93 -16.28 11.33
C VAL A 338 3.80 -17.78 11.29
N VAL A 339 2.57 -18.26 11.39
CA VAL A 339 2.19 -19.66 11.17
C VAL A 339 1.16 -19.76 10.06
N ASP A 340 1.15 -20.87 9.34
CA ASP A 340 0.15 -21.14 8.31
C ASP A 340 -1.21 -21.40 8.97
N THR A 341 -2.19 -20.58 8.63
CA THR A 341 -3.59 -20.70 9.08
C THR A 341 -4.56 -20.83 7.92
N THR A 342 -4.08 -21.21 6.73
CA THR A 342 -4.83 -21.21 5.47
C THR A 342 -6.17 -21.94 5.62
N ARG A 343 -6.15 -23.18 6.13
CA ARG A 343 -7.37 -23.99 6.26
C ARG A 343 -8.41 -23.32 7.15
N ASP A 344 -8.00 -22.86 8.33
CA ASP A 344 -8.92 -22.32 9.33
C ASP A 344 -9.45 -20.96 8.90
N THR A 345 -8.59 -20.09 8.33
CA THR A 345 -9.02 -18.79 7.83
C THR A 345 -9.98 -18.94 6.66
N LEU A 346 -9.68 -19.79 5.67
CA LEU A 346 -10.55 -19.95 4.50
C LEU A 346 -11.92 -20.55 4.88
N ALA A 347 -11.98 -21.40 5.91
CA ALA A 347 -13.22 -21.92 6.45
C ALA A 347 -14.07 -20.86 7.18
N ALA A 348 -13.42 -19.82 7.72
CA ALA A 348 -14.05 -18.75 8.50
C ALA A 348 -14.40 -17.49 7.69
N LEU A 349 -14.15 -17.48 6.37
CA LEU A 349 -14.46 -16.32 5.53
C LEU A 349 -15.96 -16.03 5.51
N VAL A 350 -16.30 -14.79 5.86
CA VAL A 350 -17.65 -14.23 5.87
C VAL A 350 -17.97 -13.57 4.54
#